data_AF-A0A498L8A0-F1
#
_entry.id   AF-A0A498L8A0-F1
#
_cell.length_a   1.000
_cell.length_b   1.000
_cell.length_c   1.000
_cell.angle_alpha   90.00
_cell.angle_beta   90.00
_cell.angle_gamma   90.00
#
_symmetry.space_group_name_H-M   'P 1'
#
loop_
_entity.id
_entity.type
_entity.pdbx_description
1 polymer ?
#
loop_
_entity_poly.entity_id
_entity_poly.type
_entity_poly.pdbx_seq_one_letter_code
_entity_poly.pdbx_strand_id
1 'polypeptide(L)'
;MKPSRMKEHLMKIHPDKADKERSFFQALKEKHGRRVISSLFTRTSSQNDSGLIASYNISLLIAKCGQSFTIGEKLVIPVIKEVISTVMERDPTQVLKSIPLSNDTVARRINEMGADTEEQLCAILRDSPFSLQLDETTTSDNNALLMAYVRYRASDSDEIIVEYLEKVDAALGERMSSSRCDIMYLTDFFEKMNEATLKLQGKDVTLVQCKAVIHSLTSRLDLYRQSIGRRHFAHFPQLTKGPLLRAETSDVAVVYLVLGVLGILDDLCENLPREWDLGCQLWGPMTFPLDRILPNPLDTEADHHDVGIAGSP
;
A
#
# COMPACT_ATOMS: atom_id res chain seq x y z
N MET A 1 35.79 11.75 26.16
CA MET A 1 36.42 12.57 27.21
C MET A 1 37.35 13.58 26.55
N LYS A 2 37.49 14.82 27.05
CA LYS A 2 38.46 15.79 26.50
C LYS A 2 39.91 15.30 26.74
N PRO A 3 40.86 15.52 25.82
CA PRO A 3 42.24 15.00 25.93
C PRO A 3 42.96 15.40 27.23
N SER A 4 42.76 16.64 27.69
CA SER A 4 43.34 17.14 28.93
C SER A 4 42.84 16.36 30.16
N ARG A 5 41.53 16.09 30.24
CA ARG A 5 40.92 15.31 31.32
C ARG A 5 41.33 13.83 31.28
N MET A 6 41.55 13.28 30.09
CA MET A 6 42.01 11.90 29.94
C MET A 6 43.45 11.75 30.44
N LYS A 7 44.34 12.70 30.09
CA LYS A 7 45.73 12.71 30.58
C LYS A 7 45.78 12.82 32.10
N GLU A 8 44.99 13.72 32.67
CA GLU A 8 44.92 13.91 34.13
C GLU A 8 44.37 12.68 34.85
N HIS A 9 43.33 12.05 34.30
CA HIS A 9 42.77 10.81 34.84
C HIS A 9 43.79 9.66 34.79
N LEU A 10 44.53 9.50 33.69
CA LEU A 10 45.57 8.49 33.58
C LEU A 10 46.69 8.75 34.59
N MET A 11 47.17 9.98 34.74
CA MET A 11 48.22 10.29 35.72
C MET A 11 47.78 10.09 37.18
N LYS A 12 46.50 10.35 37.51
CA LYS A 12 45.99 10.20 38.89
C LYS A 12 45.59 8.78 39.25
N ILE A 13 44.97 8.05 38.33
CA ILE A 13 44.31 6.77 38.61
C ILE A 13 45.08 5.57 38.05
N HIS A 14 45.80 5.77 36.93
CA HIS A 14 46.55 4.72 36.24
C HIS A 14 47.96 5.20 35.82
N PRO A 15 48.84 5.55 36.78
CA PRO A 15 50.14 6.17 36.47
C PRO A 15 51.01 5.29 35.56
N ASP A 16 50.88 3.97 35.70
CA ASP A 16 51.54 2.94 34.89
C ASP A 16 51.14 2.96 33.40
N LYS A 17 50.04 3.65 33.08
CA LYS A 17 49.48 3.76 31.72
C LYS A 17 49.53 5.17 31.17
N ALA A 18 50.02 6.15 31.93
CA ALA A 18 50.03 7.56 31.53
C ALA A 18 50.88 7.84 30.28
N ASP A 19 51.97 7.09 30.12
CA ASP A 19 52.93 7.26 29.01
C ASP A 19 52.77 6.21 27.90
N LYS A 20 51.67 5.46 27.90
CA LYS A 20 51.43 4.45 26.86
C LYS A 20 50.92 5.11 25.58
N GLU A 21 51.41 4.63 24.44
CA GLU A 21 50.99 5.13 23.14
C GLU A 21 49.55 4.70 22.78
N ARG A 22 48.95 5.42 21.83
CA ARG A 22 47.58 5.15 21.34
C ARG A 22 47.37 3.70 20.90
N SER A 23 48.38 3.08 20.30
CA SER A 23 48.38 1.69 19.84
C SER A 23 48.11 0.69 20.97
N PHE A 24 48.68 0.91 22.16
CA PHE A 24 48.44 0.10 23.35
C PHE A 24 46.96 0.11 23.78
N PHE A 25 46.35 1.30 23.81
CA PHE A 25 44.95 1.45 24.17
C PHE A 25 44.00 0.89 23.11
N GLN A 26 44.38 0.96 21.83
CA GLN A 26 43.63 0.39 20.73
C GLN A 26 43.63 -1.15 20.80
N ALA A 27 44.79 -1.76 21.08
CA ALA A 27 44.89 -3.20 21.33
C ALA A 27 44.12 -3.63 22.60
N LEU A 28 44.13 -2.82 23.66
CA LEU A 28 43.37 -3.09 24.89
C LEU A 28 41.86 -3.05 24.64
N LYS A 29 41.39 -2.06 23.85
CA LYS A 29 40.00 -1.94 23.38
C LYS A 29 39.58 -3.15 22.55
N GLU A 30 40.43 -3.64 21.65
CA GLU A 30 40.11 -4.84 20.85
C GLU A 30 40.06 -6.10 21.72
N LYS A 31 40.99 -6.24 22.67
CA LYS A 31 41.08 -7.40 23.57
C LYS A 31 39.92 -7.48 24.58
N HIS A 32 39.40 -6.33 25.06
CA HIS A 32 38.39 -6.30 26.13
C HIS A 32 37.03 -5.71 25.71
N GLY A 33 36.95 -4.99 24.59
CA GLY A 33 35.74 -4.28 24.18
C GLY A 33 34.60 -5.18 23.72
N ARG A 34 34.89 -6.41 23.26
CA ARG A 34 33.85 -7.37 22.84
C ARG A 34 33.34 -8.27 23.97
N ARG A 35 34.19 -8.69 24.91
CA ARG A 35 33.82 -9.70 25.92
C ARG A 35 33.06 -9.15 27.11
N VAL A 36 33.39 -7.95 27.61
CA VAL A 36 32.83 -7.47 28.89
C VAL A 36 31.39 -7.00 28.74
N ILE A 37 31.01 -6.47 27.57
CA ILE A 37 29.66 -5.93 27.36
C ILE A 37 28.70 -7.06 26.96
N SER A 38 29.05 -7.93 26.00
CA SER A 38 28.12 -8.99 25.55
C SER A 38 27.81 -10.03 26.63
N SER A 39 28.77 -10.35 27.52
CA SER A 39 28.58 -11.32 28.60
C SER A 39 27.68 -10.80 29.74
N LEU A 40 27.56 -9.48 29.88
CA LEU A 40 26.65 -8.86 30.86
C LEU A 40 25.20 -8.85 30.37
N PHE A 41 24.98 -8.75 29.06
CA PHE A 41 23.64 -8.74 28.46
C PHE A 41 23.10 -10.14 28.10
N THR A 42 23.93 -11.17 28.06
CA THR A 42 23.51 -12.54 27.71
C THR A 42 22.91 -13.32 28.89
N ARG A 43 23.05 -12.83 30.13
CA ARG A 43 22.63 -13.59 31.33
C ARG A 43 21.19 -13.34 31.79
N THR A 44 20.42 -12.55 31.06
CA THR A 44 19.02 -12.18 31.38
C THR A 44 18.00 -12.55 30.31
N SER A 45 18.39 -13.14 29.19
CA SER A 45 17.51 -13.33 28.02
C SER A 45 16.62 -14.59 28.06
N SER A 46 16.47 -15.25 29.20
CA SER A 46 15.67 -16.49 29.30
C SER A 46 14.40 -16.36 30.14
N GLN A 47 14.09 -15.18 30.69
CA GLN A 47 12.80 -14.90 31.32
C GLN A 47 12.40 -13.45 31.01
N ASN A 48 11.18 -13.23 30.50
CA ASN A 48 10.46 -11.94 30.35
C ASN A 48 10.25 -11.37 28.94
N ASP A 49 9.83 -12.21 27.99
CA ASP A 49 9.30 -11.67 26.73
C ASP A 49 7.96 -10.93 26.97
N SER A 50 7.08 -11.48 27.81
CA SER A 50 5.75 -10.91 28.08
C SER A 50 5.77 -9.53 28.74
N GLY A 51 6.66 -9.32 29.72
CA GLY A 51 6.79 -8.03 30.42
C GLY A 51 7.36 -6.94 29.52
N LEU A 52 8.32 -7.30 28.66
CA LEU A 52 8.88 -6.40 27.65
C LEU A 52 7.81 -6.01 26.61
N ILE A 53 7.09 -6.99 26.07
CA ILE A 53 5.98 -6.79 25.12
C ILE A 53 4.91 -5.87 25.72
N ALA A 54 4.45 -6.16 26.94
CA ALA A 54 3.48 -5.33 27.64
C ALA A 54 3.99 -3.88 27.77
N SER A 55 5.29 -3.72 28.02
CA SER A 55 5.89 -2.41 28.18
C SER A 55 5.98 -1.60 26.87
N TYR A 56 6.25 -2.25 25.72
CA TYR A 56 6.11 -1.61 24.40
C TYR A 56 4.65 -1.23 24.12
N ASN A 57 3.71 -2.14 24.36
CA ASN A 57 2.29 -1.90 24.11
C ASN A 57 1.76 -0.72 24.94
N ILE A 58 2.10 -0.64 26.22
CA ILE A 58 1.74 0.50 27.07
C ILE A 58 2.39 1.80 26.57
N SER A 59 3.67 1.76 26.18
CA SER A 59 4.36 2.93 25.63
C SER A 59 3.71 3.43 24.33
N LEU A 60 3.24 2.50 23.48
CA LEU A 60 2.49 2.82 22.26
C LEU A 60 1.14 3.50 22.59
N LEU A 61 0.43 3.02 23.61
CA LEU A 61 -0.81 3.66 24.06
C LEU A 61 -0.57 5.07 24.59
N ILE A 62 0.49 5.28 25.38
CA ILE A 62 0.90 6.61 25.86
C ILE A 62 1.16 7.55 24.69
N ALA A 63 1.89 7.11 23.67
CA ALA A 63 2.18 7.88 22.47
C ALA A 63 0.90 8.22 21.67
N LYS A 64 0.02 7.23 21.44
CA LYS A 64 -1.25 7.43 20.72
C LYS A 64 -2.18 8.44 21.40
N CYS A 65 -2.14 8.52 22.73
CA CYS A 65 -2.91 9.49 23.50
C CYS A 65 -2.22 10.86 23.67
N GLY A 66 -1.04 11.07 23.08
CA GLY A 66 -0.29 12.32 23.16
C GLY A 66 0.16 12.69 24.58
N GLN A 67 0.33 11.70 25.47
CA GLN A 67 0.64 11.94 26.87
C GLN A 67 2.15 12.10 27.13
N SER A 68 2.50 12.81 28.20
CA SER A 68 3.89 12.87 28.69
C SER A 68 4.40 11.49 29.10
N PHE A 69 5.67 11.20 28.83
CA PHE A 69 6.32 9.94 29.22
C PHE A 69 6.26 9.69 30.74
N THR A 70 6.15 10.74 31.56
CA THR A 70 6.03 10.63 33.01
C THR A 70 4.74 9.94 33.47
N ILE A 71 3.73 9.79 32.61
CA ILE A 71 2.47 9.13 32.95
C ILE A 71 2.66 7.64 33.32
N GLY A 72 3.69 7.00 32.78
CA GLY A 72 4.03 5.61 33.09
C GLY A 72 4.28 5.41 34.59
N GLU A 73 5.10 6.28 35.19
CA GLU A 73 5.40 6.26 36.62
C GLU A 73 4.29 6.87 37.47
N LYS A 74 3.73 8.00 37.03
CA LYS A 74 2.77 8.77 37.83
C LYS A 74 1.41 8.11 37.96
N LEU A 75 0.98 7.34 36.97
CA LEU A 75 -0.37 6.78 36.93
C LEU A 75 -0.40 5.29 36.60
N VAL A 76 0.28 4.87 35.53
CA VAL A 76 0.14 3.49 35.04
C VAL A 76 0.69 2.47 36.04
N ILE A 77 1.89 2.70 36.60
CA ILE A 77 2.46 1.83 37.64
C ILE A 77 1.55 1.74 38.88
N PRO A 78 1.05 2.86 39.46
CA PRO A 78 0.07 2.82 40.55
C PRO A 78 -1.20 2.03 40.21
N VAL A 79 -1.77 2.21 39.01
CA VAL A 79 -2.97 1.47 38.58
C VAL A 79 -2.71 -0.03 38.51
N ILE A 80 -1.60 -0.44 37.89
CA ILE A 80 -1.22 -1.86 37.81
C ILE A 80 -1.03 -2.44 39.21
N LYS A 81 -0.38 -1.69 40.11
CA LYS A 81 -0.19 -2.09 41.51
C LYS A 81 -1.53 -2.31 42.21
N GLU A 82 -2.45 -1.35 42.10
CA GLU A 82 -3.77 -1.39 42.75
C GLU A 82 -4.58 -2.61 42.29
N VAL A 83 -4.67 -2.84 40.98
CA VAL A 83 -5.41 -3.99 40.41
C VAL A 83 -4.84 -5.32 40.90
N ILE A 84 -3.51 -5.48 40.91
CA ILE A 84 -2.89 -6.73 41.34
C ILE A 84 -3.08 -6.95 42.84
N SER A 85 -2.94 -5.91 43.66
CA SER A 85 -3.07 -6.02 45.11
C SER A 85 -4.51 -6.23 45.58
N THR A 86 -5.49 -5.60 44.91
CA THR A 86 -6.91 -5.65 45.35
C THR A 86 -7.72 -6.71 44.62
N VAL A 87 -7.70 -6.73 43.29
CA VAL A 87 -8.55 -7.61 42.47
C VAL A 87 -7.96 -9.01 42.38
N MET A 88 -6.63 -9.10 42.22
CA MET A 88 -5.95 -10.39 42.09
C MET A 88 -5.45 -10.93 43.44
N GLU A 89 -5.46 -10.12 44.50
CA GLU A 89 -4.96 -10.43 45.83
C GLU A 89 -3.54 -11.04 45.81
N ARG A 90 -2.66 -10.48 44.97
CA ARG A 90 -1.28 -10.96 44.77
C ARG A 90 -0.26 -9.87 45.09
N ASP A 91 0.98 -10.30 45.36
CA ASP A 91 2.10 -9.36 45.48
C ASP A 91 2.51 -8.82 44.08
N PRO A 92 2.46 -7.49 43.87
CA PRO A 92 2.74 -6.90 42.57
C PRO A 92 4.22 -6.78 42.24
N THR A 93 5.15 -7.01 43.18
CA THR A 93 6.56 -6.58 43.01
C THR A 93 7.25 -7.25 41.83
N GLN A 94 7.01 -8.53 41.58
CA GLN A 94 7.64 -9.24 40.45
C GLN A 94 7.09 -8.78 39.11
N VAL A 95 5.78 -8.51 39.02
CA VAL A 95 5.13 -8.03 37.80
C VAL A 95 5.57 -6.60 37.47
N LEU A 96 5.63 -5.72 38.48
CA LEU A 96 6.09 -4.35 38.27
C LEU A 96 7.57 -4.28 37.86
N LYS A 97 8.41 -5.21 38.34
CA LYS A 97 9.80 -5.32 37.90
C LYS A 97 9.94 -5.81 36.46
N SER A 98 8.99 -6.62 35.96
CA SER A 98 9.07 -7.18 34.61
C SER A 98 8.55 -6.22 33.52
N ILE A 99 7.82 -5.16 33.88
CA ILE A 99 7.27 -4.17 32.95
C ILE A 99 7.91 -2.78 33.22
N PRO A 100 9.09 -2.48 32.65
CA PRO A 100 9.78 -1.25 32.98
C PRO A 100 9.12 -0.04 32.31
N LEU A 101 8.42 0.80 33.07
CA LEU A 101 7.67 1.98 32.59
C LEU A 101 8.24 3.31 33.11
N SER A 102 9.56 3.36 33.38
CA SER A 102 10.18 4.63 33.78
C SER A 102 10.05 5.67 32.67
N ASN A 103 10.12 6.96 33.03
CA ASN A 103 10.08 8.05 32.06
C ASN A 103 11.06 7.82 30.90
N ASP A 104 12.30 7.45 31.23
CA ASP A 104 13.36 7.21 30.25
C ASP A 104 13.10 5.95 29.42
N THR A 105 12.51 4.91 30.03
CA THR A 105 12.17 3.69 29.30
C THR A 105 11.04 3.92 28.31
N VAL A 106 9.99 4.64 28.71
CA VAL A 106 8.87 4.99 27.82
C VAL A 106 9.37 5.84 26.65
N ALA A 107 10.17 6.87 26.94
CA ALA A 107 10.79 7.71 25.90
C ALA A 107 11.62 6.87 24.91
N ARG A 108 12.51 6.01 25.43
CA ARG A 108 13.35 5.13 24.60
C ARG A 108 12.52 4.24 23.68
N ARG A 109 11.48 3.58 24.20
CA ARG A 109 10.64 2.68 23.40
C ARG A 109 9.85 3.42 22.33
N ILE A 110 9.32 4.61 22.65
CA ILE A 110 8.62 5.43 21.65
C ILE A 110 9.58 5.83 20.54
N ASN A 111 10.81 6.21 20.87
CA ASN A 111 11.83 6.51 19.87
C ASN A 111 12.21 5.27 19.03
N GLU A 112 12.34 4.09 19.65
CA GLU A 112 12.62 2.84 18.94
C GLU A 112 11.50 2.46 17.97
N MET A 113 10.24 2.54 18.40
CA MET A 113 9.07 2.30 17.53
C MET A 113 8.95 3.36 16.43
N GLY A 114 9.30 4.62 16.73
CA GLY A 114 9.34 5.71 15.75
C GLY A 114 10.40 5.47 14.68
N ALA A 115 11.61 5.08 15.07
CA ALA A 115 12.70 4.75 14.16
C ALA A 115 12.37 3.54 13.26
N ASP A 116 11.74 2.50 13.82
CA ASP A 116 11.26 1.35 13.05
C ASP A 116 10.19 1.75 12.02
N THR A 117 9.24 2.61 12.42
CA THR A 117 8.22 3.15 11.50
C THR A 117 8.86 3.98 10.38
N GLU A 118 9.86 4.81 10.72
CA GLU A 118 10.63 5.59 9.74
C GLU A 118 11.39 4.69 8.77
N GLU A 119 12.06 3.65 9.26
CA GLU A 119 12.79 2.69 8.42
C GLU A 119 11.87 1.97 7.43
N GLN A 120 10.69 1.53 7.90
CA GLN A 120 9.67 0.91 7.05
C GLN A 120 9.16 1.87 5.98
N LEU A 121 8.88 3.12 6.35
CA LEU A 121 8.48 4.15 5.39
C LEU A 121 9.59 4.39 4.35
N CYS A 122 10.83 4.57 4.79
CA CYS A 122 11.97 4.76 3.89
C CYS A 122 12.16 3.56 2.95
N ALA A 123 11.95 2.33 3.41
CA ALA A 123 12.01 1.15 2.55
C ALA A 123 10.97 1.22 1.43
N ILE A 124 9.73 1.63 1.73
CA ILE A 124 8.67 1.80 0.73
C ILE A 124 9.03 2.92 -0.27
N LEU A 125 9.52 4.06 0.21
CA LEU A 125 9.82 5.22 -0.63
C LEU A 125 11.00 5.01 -1.58
N ARG A 126 11.90 4.05 -1.31
CA ARG A 126 13.01 3.74 -2.23
C ARG A 126 12.53 3.21 -3.58
N ASP A 127 11.42 2.47 -3.57
CA ASP A 127 10.93 1.74 -4.75
C ASP A 127 9.60 2.30 -5.29
N SER A 128 9.06 3.37 -4.68
CA SER A 128 7.79 3.98 -5.08
C SER A 128 7.92 5.46 -5.48
N PRO A 129 7.15 5.92 -6.49
CA PRO A 129 7.02 7.34 -6.74
C PRO A 129 6.30 8.03 -5.56
N PHE A 130 6.84 9.16 -5.13
CA PHE A 130 6.27 9.97 -4.05
C PHE A 130 6.39 11.47 -4.35
N SER A 131 5.54 12.26 -3.71
CA SER A 131 5.63 13.71 -3.65
C SER A 131 5.94 14.16 -2.23
N LEU A 132 6.76 15.19 -2.09
CA LEU A 132 7.13 15.81 -0.82
C LEU A 132 6.58 17.24 -0.78
N GLN A 133 5.85 17.58 0.26
CA GLN A 133 5.45 18.95 0.56
C GLN A 133 6.16 19.41 1.83
N LEU A 134 6.84 20.55 1.75
CA LEU A 134 7.49 21.19 2.88
C LEU A 134 6.68 22.42 3.29
N ASP A 135 6.41 22.57 4.57
CA ASP A 135 5.69 23.71 5.14
C ASP A 135 6.49 24.28 6.31
N GLU A 136 6.73 25.58 6.31
CA GLU A 136 7.46 26.27 7.37
C GLU A 136 6.49 27.17 8.14
N THR A 137 6.32 26.93 9.43
CA THR A 137 5.50 27.73 10.33
C THR A 137 6.35 28.27 11.48
N THR A 138 6.10 29.50 11.93
CA THR A 138 6.76 30.05 13.11
C THR A 138 5.93 29.82 14.36
N THR A 139 6.55 29.30 15.42
CA THR A 139 5.91 29.12 16.73
C THR A 139 5.88 30.44 17.53
N SER A 140 5.10 30.50 18.60
CA SER A 140 4.93 31.70 19.43
C SER A 140 6.20 32.17 20.15
N ASP A 141 7.22 31.32 20.22
CA ASP A 141 8.57 31.60 20.74
C ASP A 141 9.59 31.94 19.63
N ASN A 142 9.12 32.33 18.44
CA ASN A 142 9.94 32.70 17.27
C ASN A 142 10.84 31.59 16.71
N ASN A 143 10.56 30.32 17.01
CA ASN A 143 11.24 29.20 16.38
C ASN A 143 10.57 28.84 15.04
N ALA A 144 11.38 28.56 14.02
CA ALA A 144 10.88 28.03 12.76
C ALA A 144 10.66 26.52 12.89
N LEU A 145 9.46 26.04 12.58
CA LEU A 145 9.09 24.65 12.48
C LEU A 145 8.94 24.28 11.01
N LEU A 146 9.80 23.40 10.51
CA LEU A 146 9.69 22.83 9.18
C LEU A 146 8.98 21.47 9.26
N MET A 147 7.82 21.36 8.62
CA MET A 147 7.06 20.13 8.48
C MET A 147 7.25 19.55 7.08
N ALA A 148 7.42 18.23 7.00
CA ALA A 148 7.57 17.51 5.75
C ALA A 148 6.45 16.48 5.63
N TYR A 149 5.59 16.64 4.61
CA TYR A 149 4.52 15.71 4.28
C TYR A 149 4.94 14.88 3.08
N VAL A 150 5.00 13.57 3.27
CA VAL A 150 5.26 12.61 2.19
C VAL A 150 3.95 11.98 1.75
N ARG A 151 3.64 12.07 0.45
CA ARG A 151 2.52 11.34 -0.17
C ARG A 151 3.10 10.34 -1.17
N TYR A 152 2.82 9.07 -0.98
CA TYR A 152 3.34 7.98 -1.80
C TYR A 152 2.22 6.99 -2.17
N ARG A 153 2.46 6.21 -3.22
CA ARG A 153 1.56 5.12 -3.64
C ARG A 153 2.15 3.80 -3.15
N ALA A 154 1.55 3.22 -2.11
CA ALA A 154 1.91 1.88 -1.66
C ALA A 154 1.57 0.84 -2.74
N SER A 155 2.32 -0.24 -2.85
CA SER A 155 2.06 -1.31 -3.84
C SER A 155 0.68 -1.96 -3.69
N ASP A 156 0.12 -1.97 -2.48
CA ASP A 156 -1.24 -2.44 -2.18
C ASP A 156 -2.25 -1.29 -1.98
N SER A 157 -1.89 -0.05 -2.35
CA SER A 157 -2.67 1.15 -2.03
C SER A 157 -4.07 1.15 -2.63
N ASP A 158 -4.26 0.46 -3.75
CA ASP A 158 -5.57 0.45 -4.40
C ASP A 158 -6.60 -0.33 -3.60
N GLU A 159 -6.21 -1.43 -2.93
CA GLU A 159 -7.11 -2.16 -2.02
C GLU A 159 -7.39 -1.34 -0.75
N ILE A 160 -6.36 -0.66 -0.21
CA ILE A 160 -6.51 0.19 0.99
C ILE A 160 -7.40 1.41 0.72
N ILE A 161 -7.25 2.04 -0.45
CA ILE A 161 -8.07 3.19 -0.86
C ILE A 161 -9.52 2.74 -1.11
N VAL A 162 -9.72 1.60 -1.78
CA VAL A 162 -11.07 1.04 -1.97
C VAL A 162 -11.71 0.69 -0.63
N GLU A 163 -11.00 0.00 0.28
CA GLU A 163 -11.52 -0.33 1.61
C GLU A 163 -11.84 0.92 2.44
N TYR A 164 -11.01 1.96 2.36
CA TYR A 164 -11.29 3.23 3.02
C TYR A 164 -12.52 3.93 2.42
N LEU A 165 -12.61 3.97 1.08
CA LEU A 165 -13.73 4.60 0.40
C LEU A 165 -15.04 3.85 0.65
N GLU A 166 -15.03 2.51 0.66
CA GLU A 166 -16.20 1.70 1.02
C GLU A 166 -16.69 1.99 2.44
N LYS A 167 -15.79 2.25 3.39
CA LYS A 167 -16.15 2.65 4.76
C LYS A 167 -16.77 4.04 4.84
N VAL A 168 -16.43 4.94 3.92
CA VAL A 168 -16.94 6.32 3.89
C VAL A 168 -18.24 6.42 3.08
N ASP A 169 -18.27 5.75 1.92
CA ASP A 169 -19.38 5.70 0.97
C ASP A 169 -19.27 4.42 0.12
N ALA A 170 -20.13 3.45 0.41
CA ALA A 170 -20.15 2.17 -0.29
C ALA A 170 -20.39 2.30 -1.80
N ALA A 171 -21.24 3.26 -2.22
CA ALA A 171 -21.54 3.46 -3.64
C ALA A 171 -20.33 4.05 -4.40
N LEU A 172 -19.55 4.91 -3.73
CA LEU A 172 -18.30 5.43 -4.28
C LEU A 172 -17.22 4.33 -4.39
N GLY A 173 -17.12 3.47 -3.38
CA GLY A 173 -16.24 2.29 -3.39
C GLY A 173 -16.55 1.35 -4.54
N GLU A 174 -17.82 1.00 -4.73
CA GLU A 174 -18.28 0.13 -5.82
C GLU A 174 -18.00 0.73 -7.20
N ARG A 175 -18.29 2.03 -7.40
CA ARG A 175 -17.98 2.74 -8.65
C ARG A 175 -16.49 2.78 -8.97
N MET A 176 -15.64 3.03 -7.96
CA MET A 176 -14.20 3.05 -8.14
C MET A 176 -13.66 1.66 -8.52
N SER A 177 -14.18 0.61 -7.85
CA SER A 177 -13.86 -0.78 -8.15
C SER A 177 -14.30 -1.19 -9.56
N SER A 178 -15.52 -0.84 -9.98
CA SER A 178 -15.99 -1.09 -11.36
C SER A 178 -15.12 -0.38 -12.39
N SER A 179 -14.90 0.92 -12.23
CA SER A 179 -14.09 1.73 -13.17
C SER A 179 -12.66 1.20 -13.29
N ARG A 180 -12.07 0.70 -12.20
CA ARG A 180 -10.76 0.05 -12.22
C ARG A 180 -10.77 -1.21 -13.09
N CYS A 181 -11.81 -2.04 -12.97
CA CYS A 181 -11.95 -3.25 -13.78
C CYS A 181 -12.10 -2.92 -15.26
N ASP A 182 -12.84 -1.87 -15.59
CA ASP A 182 -12.99 -1.38 -16.97
C ASP A 182 -11.65 -0.92 -17.54
N ILE A 183 -10.86 -0.15 -16.78
CA ILE A 183 -9.53 0.32 -17.22
C ILE A 183 -8.58 -0.86 -17.45
N MET A 184 -8.59 -1.85 -16.55
CA MET A 184 -7.73 -3.04 -16.66
C MET A 184 -8.10 -3.88 -17.86
N TYR A 185 -9.40 -4.12 -18.08
CA TYR A 185 -9.90 -4.78 -19.27
C TYR A 185 -9.54 -4.01 -20.56
N LEU A 186 -9.79 -2.71 -20.59
CA LEU A 186 -9.48 -1.87 -21.75
C LEU A 186 -7.98 -1.88 -22.06
N THR A 187 -7.12 -1.86 -21.03
CA THR A 187 -5.67 -1.96 -21.21
C THR A 187 -5.29 -3.26 -21.90
N ASP A 188 -5.76 -4.40 -21.39
CA ASP A 188 -5.51 -5.72 -22.01
C ASP A 188 -6.11 -5.81 -23.42
N PHE A 189 -7.28 -5.22 -23.63
CA PHE A 189 -7.99 -5.25 -24.90
C PHE A 189 -7.27 -4.41 -25.98
N PHE A 190 -6.91 -3.17 -25.65
CA PHE A 190 -6.20 -2.27 -26.56
C PHE A 190 -4.83 -2.82 -26.94
N GLU A 191 -4.13 -3.50 -26.02
CA GLU A 191 -2.86 -4.17 -26.35
C GLU A 191 -3.05 -5.22 -27.46
N LYS A 192 -4.13 -6.03 -27.39
CA LYS A 192 -4.46 -7.05 -28.39
C LYS A 192 -4.88 -6.45 -29.73
N MET A 193 -5.66 -5.37 -29.69
CA MET A 193 -6.04 -4.65 -30.91
C MET A 193 -4.81 -4.02 -31.56
N ASN A 194 -3.94 -3.39 -30.77
CA ASN A 194 -2.70 -2.81 -31.25
C ASN A 194 -1.78 -3.86 -31.90
N GLU A 195 -1.70 -5.07 -31.35
CA GLU A 195 -0.97 -6.19 -31.96
C GLU A 195 -1.48 -6.52 -33.38
N ALA A 196 -2.81 -6.55 -33.57
CA ALA A 196 -3.41 -6.77 -34.89
C ALA A 196 -3.18 -5.58 -35.83
N THR A 197 -3.34 -4.35 -35.34
CA THR A 197 -3.10 -3.12 -36.10
C THR A 197 -1.65 -3.04 -36.60
N LEU A 198 -0.67 -3.35 -35.75
CA LEU A 198 0.75 -3.37 -36.14
C LEU A 198 1.03 -4.39 -37.24
N LYS A 199 0.39 -5.58 -37.19
CA LYS A 199 0.50 -6.60 -38.25
C LYS A 199 -0.11 -6.16 -39.57
N LEU A 200 -1.11 -5.28 -39.55
CA LEU A 200 -1.75 -4.74 -40.75
C LEU A 200 -1.00 -3.54 -41.35
N GLN A 201 -0.21 -2.81 -40.55
CA GLN A 201 0.52 -1.61 -40.97
C GLN A 201 1.95 -1.87 -41.50
N GLY A 202 2.39 -3.14 -41.59
CA GLY A 202 3.72 -3.47 -42.08
C GLY A 202 3.95 -3.05 -43.54
N LYS A 203 5.21 -2.72 -43.88
CA LYS A 203 5.58 -2.22 -45.23
C LYS A 203 5.34 -3.22 -46.38
N ASP A 204 5.21 -4.51 -46.09
CA ASP A 204 5.09 -5.59 -47.08
C ASP A 204 3.87 -6.51 -46.83
N VAL A 205 2.79 -5.99 -46.23
CA VAL A 205 1.60 -6.81 -45.91
C VAL A 205 0.74 -7.02 -47.16
N THR A 206 0.61 -8.27 -47.58
CA THR A 206 -0.25 -8.69 -48.68
C THR A 206 -1.72 -8.80 -48.25
N LEU A 207 -2.64 -8.74 -49.21
CA LEU A 207 -4.08 -8.91 -48.94
C LEU A 207 -4.40 -10.25 -48.25
N VAL A 208 -3.68 -11.32 -48.62
CA VAL A 208 -3.83 -12.65 -48.00
C VAL A 208 -3.39 -12.61 -46.54
N GLN A 209 -2.32 -11.89 -46.22
CA GLN A 209 -1.86 -11.69 -44.84
C GLN A 209 -2.83 -10.82 -44.04
N CYS A 210 -3.38 -9.73 -44.62
CA CYS A 210 -4.42 -8.93 -43.98
C CYS A 210 -5.64 -9.79 -43.62
N LYS A 211 -6.13 -10.60 -44.57
CA LYS A 211 -7.27 -11.50 -44.36
C LYS A 211 -6.98 -12.52 -43.24
N ALA A 212 -5.79 -13.09 -43.20
CA ALA A 212 -5.38 -14.02 -42.15
C ALA A 212 -5.32 -13.34 -40.76
N VAL A 213 -4.79 -12.11 -40.69
CA VAL A 213 -4.69 -11.33 -39.44
C VAL A 213 -6.09 -10.98 -38.90
N ILE A 214 -6.98 -10.50 -39.77
CA ILE A 214 -8.36 -10.15 -39.40
C ILE A 214 -9.12 -11.41 -38.96
N HIS A 215 -9.06 -12.50 -39.74
CA HIS A 215 -9.72 -13.75 -39.37
C HIS A 215 -9.20 -14.28 -38.03
N SER A 216 -7.88 -14.23 -37.80
CA SER A 216 -7.30 -14.61 -36.51
C SER A 216 -7.75 -13.71 -35.37
N LEU A 217 -7.92 -12.41 -35.59
CA LEU A 217 -8.45 -11.48 -34.59
C LEU A 217 -9.91 -11.82 -34.25
N THR A 218 -10.78 -12.00 -35.25
CA THR A 218 -12.19 -12.38 -35.04
C THR A 218 -12.31 -13.67 -34.25
N SER A 219 -11.57 -14.72 -34.63
CA SER A 219 -11.56 -15.99 -33.87
C SER A 219 -11.07 -15.81 -32.43
N ARG A 220 -10.08 -14.94 -32.20
CA ARG A 220 -9.59 -14.65 -30.83
C ARG A 220 -10.62 -13.88 -30.02
N LEU A 221 -11.33 -12.92 -30.60
CA LEU A 221 -12.39 -12.17 -29.94
C LEU A 221 -13.55 -13.10 -29.50
N ASP A 222 -13.95 -14.05 -30.35
CA ASP A 222 -14.93 -15.08 -29.99
C ASP A 222 -14.46 -15.94 -28.81
N LEU A 223 -13.19 -16.35 -28.82
CA LEU A 223 -12.60 -17.09 -27.70
C LEU A 223 -12.58 -16.24 -26.41
N TYR A 224 -12.23 -14.96 -26.51
CA TYR A 224 -12.23 -14.05 -25.37
C TYR A 224 -13.63 -13.89 -24.78
N ARG A 225 -14.65 -13.66 -25.62
CA ARG A 225 -16.06 -13.62 -25.20
C ARG A 225 -16.46 -14.88 -24.40
N GLN A 226 -16.13 -16.06 -24.93
CA GLN A 226 -16.44 -17.33 -24.25
C GLN A 226 -15.67 -17.48 -22.93
N SER A 227 -14.40 -17.08 -22.90
CA SER A 227 -13.56 -17.17 -21.70
C SER A 227 -14.05 -16.24 -20.58
N ILE A 228 -14.41 -14.99 -20.91
CA ILE A 228 -14.97 -14.01 -19.97
C ILE A 228 -16.31 -14.52 -19.42
N GLY A 229 -17.20 -15.02 -20.30
CA GLY A 229 -18.49 -15.58 -19.87
C GLY A 229 -18.35 -16.80 -18.94
N ARG A 230 -17.24 -17.54 -19.04
CA ARG A 230 -16.90 -18.65 -18.12
C ARG A 230 -16.06 -18.20 -16.92
N ARG A 231 -15.86 -16.90 -16.71
CA ARG A 231 -14.99 -16.32 -15.65
C ARG A 231 -13.53 -16.80 -15.72
N HIS A 232 -13.04 -17.13 -16.91
CA HIS A 232 -11.65 -17.51 -17.17
C HIS A 232 -10.88 -16.34 -17.79
N PHE A 233 -10.13 -15.61 -16.97
CA PHE A 233 -9.45 -14.37 -17.38
C PHE A 233 -7.97 -14.56 -17.75
N ALA A 234 -7.52 -15.78 -18.04
CA ALA A 234 -6.11 -16.07 -18.35
C ALA A 234 -5.53 -15.26 -19.53
N HIS A 235 -6.39 -14.79 -20.43
CA HIS A 235 -6.00 -13.94 -21.57
C HIS A 235 -5.91 -12.45 -21.24
N PHE A 236 -6.28 -12.04 -20.03
CA PHE A 236 -6.39 -10.66 -19.57
C PHE A 236 -5.48 -10.44 -18.34
N PRO A 237 -4.14 -10.37 -18.54
CA PRO A 237 -3.18 -10.33 -17.44
C PRO A 237 -3.33 -9.09 -16.56
N GLN A 238 -3.73 -7.92 -17.10
CA GLN A 238 -4.02 -6.78 -16.25
C GLN A 238 -5.29 -7.04 -15.44
N LEU A 239 -6.39 -7.49 -16.06
CA LEU A 239 -7.64 -7.80 -15.36
C LEU A 239 -7.47 -8.83 -14.23
N THR A 240 -6.58 -9.82 -14.40
CA THR A 240 -6.26 -10.80 -13.35
C THR A 240 -5.54 -10.23 -12.13
N LYS A 241 -4.96 -9.02 -12.22
CA LYS A 241 -4.37 -8.34 -11.06
C LYS A 241 -5.41 -7.60 -10.22
N GLY A 242 -6.66 -7.56 -10.68
CA GLY A 242 -7.75 -6.86 -10.02
C GLY A 242 -8.52 -7.76 -9.05
N PRO A 243 -9.35 -7.18 -8.18
CA PRO A 243 -10.20 -7.93 -7.26
C PRO A 243 -11.25 -8.81 -7.96
N LEU A 244 -11.35 -8.74 -9.29
CA LEU A 244 -12.29 -9.49 -10.13
C LEU A 244 -12.19 -11.02 -10.01
N LEU A 245 -11.10 -11.54 -9.43
CA LEU A 245 -10.89 -12.96 -9.15
C LEU A 245 -11.42 -13.43 -7.79
N ARG A 246 -11.86 -12.51 -6.91
CA ARG A 246 -12.54 -12.90 -5.66
C ARG A 246 -13.99 -13.24 -6.01
N ALA A 247 -14.52 -14.33 -5.44
CA ALA A 247 -15.79 -14.97 -5.81
C ALA A 247 -17.07 -14.09 -5.71
N GLU A 248 -16.94 -12.82 -5.39
CA GLU A 248 -18.01 -11.88 -5.04
C GLU A 248 -18.22 -10.76 -6.08
N THR A 249 -17.63 -10.83 -7.28
CA THR A 249 -17.99 -9.86 -8.32
C THR A 249 -19.41 -10.08 -8.84
N SER A 250 -20.18 -8.99 -8.85
CA SER A 250 -21.51 -8.88 -9.44
C SER A 250 -21.52 -9.42 -10.87
N ASP A 251 -22.43 -10.35 -11.18
CA ASP A 251 -22.64 -10.90 -12.53
C ASP A 251 -22.78 -9.80 -13.60
N VAL A 252 -23.23 -8.61 -13.18
CA VAL A 252 -23.37 -7.40 -13.99
C VAL A 252 -22.05 -6.99 -14.65
N ALA A 253 -20.92 -7.01 -13.93
CA ALA A 253 -19.63 -6.60 -14.50
C ALA A 253 -19.17 -7.57 -15.60
N VAL A 254 -19.36 -8.87 -15.41
CA VAL A 254 -19.05 -9.89 -16.42
C VAL A 254 -19.93 -9.71 -17.65
N VAL A 255 -21.21 -9.40 -17.46
CA VAL A 255 -22.15 -9.12 -18.56
C VAL A 255 -21.68 -7.91 -19.38
N TYR A 256 -21.28 -6.80 -18.75
CA TYR A 256 -20.77 -5.62 -19.46
C TYR A 256 -19.51 -5.93 -20.30
N LEU A 257 -18.56 -6.68 -19.74
CA LEU A 257 -17.35 -7.08 -20.48
C LEU A 257 -17.69 -7.97 -21.69
N VAL A 258 -18.62 -8.93 -21.53
CA VAL A 258 -19.08 -9.79 -22.63
C VAL A 258 -19.80 -8.97 -23.72
N LEU A 259 -20.65 -8.02 -23.33
CA LEU A 259 -21.34 -7.11 -24.25
C LEU A 259 -20.35 -6.22 -25.00
N GLY A 260 -19.29 -5.75 -24.33
CA GLY A 260 -18.21 -4.98 -24.97
C GLY A 260 -17.49 -5.77 -26.07
N VAL A 261 -17.14 -7.04 -25.83
CA VAL A 261 -16.55 -7.89 -26.88
C VAL A 261 -17.52 -8.18 -28.01
N LEU A 262 -18.81 -8.39 -27.68
CA LEU A 262 -19.88 -8.62 -28.64
C LEU A 262 -20.06 -7.44 -29.61
N GLY A 263 -20.16 -6.22 -29.09
CA GLY A 263 -20.32 -5.04 -29.94
C GLY A 263 -19.17 -4.88 -30.94
N ILE A 264 -17.96 -5.24 -30.55
CA ILE A 264 -16.78 -5.17 -31.43
C ILE A 264 -16.80 -6.27 -32.49
N LEU A 265 -17.25 -7.48 -32.13
CA LEU A 265 -17.45 -8.57 -33.09
C LEU A 265 -18.52 -8.19 -34.12
N ASP A 266 -19.63 -7.61 -33.67
CA ASP A 266 -20.71 -7.14 -34.54
C ASP A 266 -20.20 -6.03 -35.47
N ASP A 267 -19.51 -5.02 -34.93
CA ASP A 267 -18.90 -3.94 -35.72
C ASP A 267 -17.89 -4.49 -36.75
N LEU A 268 -17.05 -5.45 -36.38
CA LEU A 268 -16.14 -6.10 -37.34
C LEU A 268 -16.92 -6.87 -38.40
N CYS A 269 -17.98 -7.59 -38.04
CA CYS A 269 -18.78 -8.36 -39.00
C CYS A 269 -19.59 -7.46 -39.94
N GLU A 270 -20.05 -6.31 -39.49
CA GLU A 270 -20.78 -5.32 -40.28
C GLU A 270 -19.86 -4.52 -41.20
N ASN A 271 -18.66 -4.15 -40.72
CA ASN A 271 -17.73 -3.31 -41.47
C ASN A 271 -16.73 -4.10 -42.33
N LEU A 272 -16.57 -5.41 -42.10
CA LEU A 272 -15.84 -6.27 -43.03
C LEU A 272 -16.75 -6.60 -44.23
N PRO A 273 -16.35 -6.26 -45.47
CA PRO A 273 -17.14 -6.59 -46.65
C PRO A 273 -17.43 -8.09 -46.68
N ARG A 274 -18.71 -8.47 -46.91
CA ARG A 274 -19.10 -9.87 -47.18
C ARG A 274 -18.32 -10.47 -48.37
N GLU A 275 -17.82 -9.59 -49.24
CA GLU A 275 -17.06 -9.87 -50.46
C GLU A 275 -15.60 -9.40 -50.29
N TRP A 276 -14.77 -10.15 -49.57
CA TRP A 276 -13.30 -10.03 -49.68
C TRP A 276 -12.77 -10.81 -50.89
N ASP A 277 -13.49 -10.73 -52.01
CA ASP A 277 -13.07 -11.16 -53.35
C ASP A 277 -13.16 -9.93 -54.27
N LEU A 278 -11.99 -9.47 -54.71
CA LEU A 278 -11.72 -8.35 -55.64
C LEU A 278 -12.02 -6.90 -55.19
N GLY A 279 -10.94 -6.12 -55.04
CA GLY A 279 -10.93 -4.68 -55.31
C GLY A 279 -10.80 -3.79 -54.09
N CYS A 280 -9.56 -3.58 -53.62
CA CYS A 280 -9.25 -2.61 -52.57
C CYS A 280 -9.59 -1.17 -52.98
N GLN A 281 -10.30 -0.43 -52.11
CA GLN A 281 -10.08 1.01 -51.93
C GLN A 281 -10.45 1.44 -50.51
N LEU A 282 -9.42 1.99 -49.83
CA LEU A 282 -9.45 2.94 -48.70
C LEU A 282 -10.17 2.51 -47.41
N TRP A 283 -9.40 1.94 -46.47
CA TRP A 283 -9.76 1.96 -45.05
C TRP A 283 -9.09 3.16 -44.38
N GLY A 284 -9.89 4.08 -43.83
CA GLY A 284 -9.42 5.05 -42.84
C GLY A 284 -9.11 4.36 -41.50
N PRO A 285 -8.50 5.07 -40.52
CA PRO A 285 -8.27 4.52 -39.19
C PRO A 285 -9.58 4.07 -38.55
N MET A 286 -9.63 2.86 -38.00
CA MET A 286 -10.77 2.40 -37.20
C MET A 286 -10.93 3.33 -36.00
N THR A 287 -11.93 4.22 -36.05
CA THR A 287 -12.32 5.04 -34.91
C THR A 287 -13.27 4.25 -34.03
N PHE A 288 -12.85 3.98 -32.80
CA PHE A 288 -13.67 3.33 -31.77
C PHE A 288 -14.70 4.32 -31.20
N PRO A 289 -16.00 4.00 -31.22
CA PRO A 289 -17.00 4.76 -30.46
C PRO A 289 -16.90 4.40 -28.97
N LEU A 290 -16.05 5.13 -28.23
CA LEU A 290 -15.89 5.02 -26.77
C LEU A 290 -17.22 5.22 -26.01
N ASP A 291 -18.14 5.98 -26.60
CA ASP A 291 -19.50 6.28 -26.16
C ASP A 291 -20.42 5.05 -26.07
N ARG A 292 -20.08 3.94 -26.75
CA ARG A 292 -20.84 2.68 -26.65
C ARG A 292 -20.32 1.69 -25.60
N ILE A 293 -19.11 1.91 -25.08
CA ILE A 293 -18.46 0.98 -24.13
C ILE A 293 -18.70 1.40 -22.68
N LEU A 294 -18.83 2.71 -22.42
CA LEU A 294 -19.15 3.26 -21.11
C LEU A 294 -20.58 3.84 -21.17
N PRO A 295 -21.62 3.15 -20.68
CA PRO A 295 -22.95 3.74 -20.64
C PRO A 295 -22.91 5.00 -19.77
N ASN A 296 -23.51 6.08 -20.26
CA ASN A 296 -23.65 7.33 -19.51
C ASN A 296 -24.51 7.04 -18.27
N PRO A 297 -24.09 7.42 -17.05
CA PRO A 297 -24.86 7.15 -15.83
C PRO A 297 -26.18 7.92 -15.71
N LEU A 298 -26.62 8.64 -16.74
CA LEU A 298 -27.78 9.53 -16.71
C LEU A 298 -29.04 8.94 -17.35
N ASP A 299 -28.98 7.79 -18.01
CA ASP A 299 -30.12 7.27 -18.79
C ASP A 299 -31.03 6.29 -18.01
N THR A 300 -31.00 6.29 -16.66
CA THR A 300 -31.82 5.39 -15.83
C THR A 300 -32.96 6.06 -15.05
N GLU A 301 -33.33 7.31 -15.37
CA GLU A 301 -34.53 7.96 -14.81
C GLU A 301 -35.51 8.40 -15.90
N ALA A 302 -36.20 7.45 -16.52
CA ALA A 302 -37.45 7.72 -17.23
C ALA A 302 -38.23 6.42 -17.44
N ASP A 303 -38.91 5.95 -16.39
CA ASP A 303 -40.20 5.26 -16.54
C ASP A 303 -40.81 4.95 -15.15
N HIS A 304 -41.44 5.95 -14.57
CA HIS A 304 -42.58 5.69 -13.69
C HIS A 304 -43.80 6.42 -14.25
N HIS A 305 -44.66 5.60 -14.85
CA HIS A 305 -45.97 5.93 -15.37
C HIS A 305 -46.81 6.84 -14.46
N ASP A 306 -47.39 7.85 -15.10
CA ASP A 306 -48.64 8.51 -14.75
C ASP A 306 -49.69 7.53 -14.18
N VAL A 307 -50.11 7.77 -12.95
CA VAL A 307 -51.48 7.46 -12.51
C VAL A 307 -52.04 8.74 -11.92
N GLY A 308 -52.87 9.41 -12.73
CA GLY A 308 -53.65 10.55 -12.29
C GLY A 308 -54.68 10.14 -11.23
N ILE A 309 -54.81 10.99 -10.21
CA ILE A 309 -56.06 11.12 -9.45
C ILE A 309 -56.41 12.59 -9.38
N ALA A 310 -57.56 12.89 -9.98
CA ALA A 310 -58.22 14.18 -9.95
C ALA A 310 -58.88 14.46 -8.60
N GLY A 311 -59.00 15.75 -8.26
CA GLY A 311 -60.21 16.31 -7.65
C GLY A 311 -60.31 16.37 -6.12
N SER A 312 -60.05 17.57 -5.61
CA SER A 312 -60.54 18.28 -4.40
C SER A 312 -61.97 17.94 -3.90
N PRO A 313 -62.40 18.39 -2.69
CA PRO A 313 -61.85 19.44 -1.83
C PRO A 313 -61.37 19.03 -0.43
#